data_AF-A0A7S1ESV9-F1
#
_entry.id   AF-A0A7S1ESV9-F1
#
_cell.length_a   1.000
_cell.length_b   1.000
_cell.length_c   1.000
_cell.angle_alpha   90.00
_cell.angle_beta   90.00
_cell.angle_gamma   90.00
#
_symmetry.space_group_name_H-M   'P 1'
#
loop_
_entity.id
_entity.type
_entity.pdbx_description
1 polymer ?
#
loop_
_entity_poly.entity_id
_entity_poly.type
_entity_poly.pdbx_seq_one_letter_code
_entity_poly.pdbx_strand_id
1 'polypeptide(L)'
;MFLYDSMPNSTGRDRLRSIRSLLLWITSRFLDKIRSPWTPWILSCLIFLYILALNQHSHTHHTCSTKSNTLNLYSHNKSFPNPNKFCILQPVLSPSHIQWNSSTITQHSALHLFLTSFIQSYNNSTDSHLNFHMYYGHDADDSLFSNQSLVNLFITHAQTLTNTNPMPIHFHFIPLYQLHSRITAIWNELAFQAYNDGCSYFFLSNDDMLIYTKGWTSQSVNELNRNRGTVLCQQFGIVRFKDEWADWAKFTFHVSTRFHMDIFDKVYYPIPFKTTHNDYWIYQVYRNWRGDYYESKIKMRNRVVENGSKEVAEPRYEYDKKEGIHAWVNYGSERVEKWMKLNHKTHALCSNKGKIQIINDDKKQSSSKRKRKAI
;
A
#
# COMPACT_ATOMS: atom_id res chain seq x y z
N MET A 1 15.14 -36.25 44.96
CA MET A 1 14.04 -37.23 44.80
C MET A 1 13.32 -36.88 43.52
N PHE A 2 13.41 -37.78 42.54
CA PHE A 2 13.00 -37.63 41.14
C PHE A 2 11.52 -37.27 40.98
N LEU A 3 11.20 -36.33 40.09
CA LEU A 3 9.97 -36.30 39.28
C LEU A 3 10.19 -35.28 38.13
N TYR A 4 10.86 -35.72 37.07
CA TYR A 4 10.79 -35.06 35.77
C TYR A 4 10.97 -36.15 34.71
N ASP A 5 9.87 -36.83 34.38
CA ASP A 5 9.75 -37.56 33.14
C ASP A 5 8.29 -37.65 32.72
N SER A 6 8.08 -37.48 31.41
CA SER A 6 6.84 -37.62 30.64
C SER A 6 5.78 -36.49 30.69
N MET A 7 5.82 -35.58 29.71
CA MET A 7 4.61 -35.05 29.06
C MET A 7 4.87 -34.76 27.57
N PRO A 8 3.99 -35.18 26.64
CA PRO A 8 4.17 -34.97 25.21
C PRO A 8 3.65 -33.60 24.74
N ASN A 9 4.11 -33.20 23.55
CA ASN A 9 3.86 -31.94 22.83
C ASN A 9 2.47 -31.32 23.00
N SER A 10 2.34 -30.36 23.92
CA SER A 10 1.17 -29.48 24.01
C SER A 10 1.43 -28.16 23.29
N THR A 11 0.42 -27.66 22.56
CA THR A 11 0.50 -26.39 21.84
C THR A 11 0.74 -25.20 22.78
N GLY A 12 1.29 -24.08 22.28
CA GLY A 12 1.61 -22.90 23.10
C GLY A 12 0.42 -22.31 23.87
N ARG A 13 -0.82 -22.62 23.46
CA ARG A 13 -2.05 -22.22 24.13
C ARG A 13 -2.29 -22.99 25.45
N ASP A 14 -1.82 -24.23 25.54
CA ASP A 14 -1.97 -25.09 26.72
C ASP A 14 -0.95 -24.74 27.81
N ARG A 15 0.25 -24.28 27.43
CA ARG A 15 1.26 -23.77 28.37
C ARG A 15 0.80 -22.50 29.08
N LEU A 16 0.15 -21.57 28.38
CA LEU A 16 -0.37 -20.34 28.98
C LEU A 16 -1.54 -20.61 29.95
N ARG A 17 -2.39 -21.60 29.65
CA ARG A 17 -3.45 -22.03 30.58
C ARG A 17 -2.86 -22.70 31.83
N SER A 18 -1.82 -23.53 31.67
CA SER A 18 -1.12 -24.16 32.79
C SER A 18 -0.45 -23.15 33.73
N ILE A 19 0.24 -22.13 33.18
CA ILE A 19 0.89 -21.08 33.97
C ILE A 19 -0.15 -20.22 34.71
N ARG A 20 -1.27 -19.89 34.06
CA ARG A 20 -2.36 -19.12 34.69
C ARG A 20 -3.00 -19.90 35.84
N SER A 21 -3.22 -21.20 35.66
CA SER A 21 -3.75 -22.07 36.72
C SER A 21 -2.77 -22.22 37.89
N LEU A 22 -1.47 -22.33 37.61
CA LEU A 22 -0.44 -22.39 38.65
C LEU A 22 -0.34 -21.06 39.42
N LEU A 23 -0.39 -19.92 38.74
CA LEU A 23 -0.38 -18.61 39.39
C LEU A 23 -1.62 -18.37 40.25
N LEU A 24 -2.81 -18.75 39.78
CA LEU A 24 -4.05 -18.67 40.56
C LEU A 24 -4.04 -19.61 41.78
N TRP A 25 -3.41 -20.77 41.65
CA TRP A 25 -3.25 -21.72 42.75
C TRP A 25 -2.23 -21.21 43.80
N ILE A 26 -1.12 -20.62 43.36
CA ILE A 26 -0.13 -20.00 44.24
C ILE A 26 -0.75 -18.80 44.97
N THR A 27 -1.46 -17.92 44.26
CA THR A 27 -2.06 -16.73 44.89
C THR A 27 -3.14 -17.10 45.90
N SER A 28 -3.99 -18.12 45.64
CA SER A 28 -5.01 -18.52 46.62
C SER A 28 -4.42 -19.16 47.88
N ARG A 29 -3.32 -19.92 47.77
CA ARG A 29 -2.67 -20.55 48.94
C ARG A 29 -1.78 -19.60 49.74
N PHE A 30 -1.21 -18.58 49.12
CA PHE A 30 -0.30 -17.65 49.78
C PHE A 30 -1.00 -16.43 50.39
N LEU A 31 -2.08 -15.93 49.78
CA LEU A 31 -2.79 -14.74 50.28
C LEU A 31 -3.56 -15.00 51.58
N ASP A 32 -4.05 -16.23 51.79
CA ASP A 32 -4.78 -16.58 53.03
C ASP A 32 -3.89 -16.65 54.28
N LYS A 33 -2.55 -16.76 54.12
CA LYS A 33 -1.61 -16.84 55.24
C LYS A 33 -0.90 -15.53 55.58
N ILE A 34 -1.04 -14.48 54.76
CA ILE A 34 -0.32 -13.21 54.96
C ILE A 34 -1.33 -12.10 55.27
N ARG A 35 -1.83 -12.08 56.51
CA ARG A 35 -2.47 -10.88 57.12
C ARG A 35 -1.39 -9.89 57.57
N SER A 36 -0.55 -9.47 56.64
CA SER A 36 0.42 -8.41 56.87
C SER A 36 -0.14 -7.09 56.32
N PRO A 37 -0.06 -5.97 57.05
CA PRO A 37 -0.43 -4.66 56.50
C PRO A 37 0.42 -4.27 55.28
N TRP A 38 1.53 -4.98 55.02
CA TRP A 38 2.45 -4.75 53.92
C TRP A 38 2.12 -5.53 52.63
N THR A 39 1.13 -6.44 52.66
CA THR A 39 0.78 -7.29 51.51
C THR A 39 0.50 -6.50 50.21
N PRO A 40 -0.22 -5.36 50.23
CA PRO A 40 -0.47 -4.57 49.02
C PRO A 40 0.81 -4.02 48.40
N TRP A 41 1.75 -3.54 49.22
CA TRP A 41 3.03 -3.00 48.77
C TRP A 41 3.92 -4.07 48.15
N ILE A 42 3.98 -5.26 48.77
CA ILE A 42 4.73 -6.40 48.24
C ILE A 42 4.16 -6.85 46.89
N LEU A 43 2.83 -6.90 46.75
CA LEU A 43 2.18 -7.29 45.50
C LEU A 43 2.46 -6.27 44.38
N SER A 44 2.38 -4.96 44.68
CA SER A 44 2.74 -3.90 43.73
C SER A 44 4.20 -3.97 43.30
N CYS A 45 5.13 -4.23 44.22
CA CYS A 45 6.54 -4.44 43.88
C CYS A 45 6.75 -5.67 42.98
N LEU A 46 6.08 -6.79 43.26
CA LEU A 46 6.20 -8.00 42.43
C LEU A 46 5.61 -7.80 41.03
N ILE A 47 4.48 -7.10 40.91
CA ILE A 47 3.89 -6.74 39.61
C ILE A 47 4.84 -5.81 38.84
N PHE A 48 5.42 -4.81 39.50
CA PHE A 48 6.38 -3.90 38.87
C PHE A 48 7.65 -4.62 38.41
N LEU A 49 8.20 -5.52 39.22
CA LEU A 49 9.35 -6.37 38.85
C LEU A 49 9.00 -7.34 37.71
N TYR A 50 7.78 -7.88 37.67
CA TYR A 50 7.31 -8.72 36.57
C TYR A 50 7.19 -7.94 35.26
N ILE A 51 6.65 -6.71 35.29
CA ILE A 51 6.59 -5.82 34.13
C ILE A 51 8.01 -5.46 33.65
N LEU A 52 8.93 -5.17 34.58
CA LEU A 52 10.34 -4.94 34.25
C LEU A 52 11.00 -6.17 33.64
N ALA A 53 10.72 -7.37 34.16
CA ALA A 53 11.25 -8.62 33.60
C ALA A 53 10.71 -8.89 32.19
N LEU A 54 9.43 -8.62 31.93
CA LEU A 54 8.84 -8.71 30.59
C LEU A 54 9.47 -7.68 29.62
N ASN A 55 9.74 -6.45 30.09
CA ASN A 55 10.38 -5.40 29.29
C ASN A 55 11.91 -5.63 29.10
N GLN A 56 12.57 -6.32 30.03
CA GLN A 56 13.95 -6.76 29.82
C GLN A 56 14.00 -7.91 28.81
N HIS A 57 13.02 -8.80 28.81
CA HIS A 57 12.94 -9.87 27.81
C HIS A 57 12.71 -9.36 26.38
N SER A 58 12.13 -8.17 26.20
CA SER A 58 12.04 -7.50 24.89
C SER A 58 13.33 -6.81 24.44
N HIS A 59 14.36 -6.69 25.28
CA HIS A 59 15.60 -6.00 24.95
C HIS A 59 16.89 -6.84 25.07
N THR A 60 16.82 -8.08 25.55
CA THR A 60 17.99 -8.97 25.63
C THR A 60 17.84 -10.23 24.80
N HIS A 61 17.87 -10.10 23.47
CA HIS A 61 18.27 -11.18 22.55
C HIS A 61 18.89 -10.63 21.26
N HIS A 62 20.10 -10.06 21.38
CA HIS A 62 21.08 -10.02 20.28
C HIS A 62 22.49 -10.32 20.81
N THR A 63 22.71 -11.55 21.29
CA THR A 63 24.04 -12.15 21.34
C THR A 63 23.95 -13.53 20.68
N CYS A 64 24.57 -13.61 19.52
CA CYS A 64 24.60 -14.73 18.60
C CYS A 64 25.31 -15.94 19.24
N SER A 65 24.57 -17.04 19.44
CA SER A 65 25.12 -18.37 19.66
C SER A 65 24.69 -19.24 18.47
N THR A 66 25.70 -19.74 17.76
CA THR A 66 25.59 -20.56 16.56
C THR A 66 25.09 -21.95 16.88
N LYS A 67 23.78 -22.19 16.74
CA LYS A 67 23.26 -23.51 16.40
C LYS A 67 22.23 -23.40 15.29
N SER A 68 22.65 -23.92 14.14
CA SER A 68 21.90 -24.12 12.91
C SER A 68 20.57 -24.82 13.17
N ASN A 69 19.48 -24.07 13.08
CA ASN A 69 18.19 -24.55 12.60
C ASN A 69 17.68 -23.46 11.66
N THR A 70 17.86 -23.71 10.37
CA THR A 70 17.51 -22.84 9.25
C THR A 70 15.99 -22.62 9.17
N LEU A 71 15.50 -21.64 9.93
CA LEU A 71 14.35 -20.83 9.52
C LEU A 71 14.86 -19.96 8.36
N ASN A 72 14.41 -20.28 7.14
CA ASN A 72 14.60 -19.47 5.93
C ASN A 72 13.92 -18.11 6.11
N LEU A 73 14.57 -17.21 6.86
CA LEU A 73 14.31 -15.78 6.80
C LEU A 73 14.79 -15.30 5.43
N TYR A 74 13.83 -15.16 4.52
CA TYR A 74 13.87 -14.49 3.22
C TYR A 74 15.27 -14.01 2.82
N SER A 75 16.01 -14.84 2.08
CA SER A 75 17.11 -14.33 1.28
C SER A 75 16.49 -13.42 0.23
N HIS A 76 16.52 -12.11 0.50
CA HIS A 76 16.21 -11.10 -0.52
C HIS A 76 17.32 -11.15 -1.56
N ASN A 77 17.24 -12.13 -2.47
CA ASN A 77 17.83 -12.00 -3.79
C ASN A 77 17.32 -10.67 -4.33
N LYS A 78 18.21 -9.69 -4.49
CA LYS A 78 17.88 -8.41 -5.12
C LYS A 78 17.35 -8.75 -6.51
N SER A 79 16.02 -8.81 -6.65
CA SER A 79 15.39 -9.00 -7.93
C SER A 79 15.77 -7.78 -8.77
N PHE A 80 16.42 -8.02 -9.90
CA PHE A 80 16.64 -6.95 -10.86
C PHE A 80 15.26 -6.47 -11.33
N PRO A 81 15.06 -5.15 -11.48
CA PRO A 81 13.79 -4.64 -11.94
C PRO A 81 13.45 -5.25 -13.30
N ASN A 82 12.24 -5.79 -13.43
CA ASN A 82 11.74 -6.26 -14.70
C ASN A 82 11.07 -5.07 -15.40
N PRO A 83 11.62 -4.56 -16.52
CA PRO A 83 11.15 -3.32 -17.15
C PRO A 83 9.72 -3.40 -17.68
N ASN A 84 9.14 -4.61 -17.74
CA ASN A 84 7.80 -4.86 -18.25
C ASN A 84 6.78 -5.18 -17.15
N LYS A 85 7.22 -5.30 -15.89
CA LYS A 85 6.34 -5.69 -14.77
C LYS A 85 5.50 -4.50 -14.30
N PHE A 86 4.19 -4.55 -14.59
CA PHE A 86 3.21 -3.52 -14.28
C PHE A 86 2.32 -3.98 -13.13
N CYS A 87 2.37 -3.27 -12.01
CA CYS A 87 1.75 -3.71 -10.77
C CYS A 87 0.57 -2.82 -10.39
N ILE A 88 -0.58 -3.45 -10.21
CA ILE A 88 -1.81 -2.83 -9.74
C ILE A 88 -1.90 -3.07 -8.24
N LEU A 89 -2.03 -2.00 -7.45
CA LEU A 89 -2.08 -2.04 -5.99
C LEU A 89 -3.49 -1.69 -5.55
N GLN A 90 -4.23 -2.68 -5.05
CA GLN A 90 -5.66 -2.56 -4.84
C GLN A 90 -6.05 -2.99 -3.43
N PRO A 91 -6.32 -2.04 -2.54
CA PRO A 91 -7.03 -2.30 -1.30
C PRO A 91 -8.43 -2.82 -1.64
N VAL A 92 -8.79 -3.97 -1.08
CA VAL A 92 -10.09 -4.60 -1.27
C VAL A 92 -10.79 -4.77 0.07
N LEU A 93 -12.12 -4.71 0.04
CA LEU A 93 -12.95 -4.95 1.21
C LEU A 93 -14.15 -5.79 0.81
N SER A 94 -14.32 -6.93 1.47
CA SER A 94 -15.52 -7.76 1.31
C SER A 94 -16.61 -7.29 2.27
N PRO A 95 -17.80 -6.88 1.79
CA PRO A 95 -18.92 -6.57 2.68
C PRO A 95 -19.27 -7.72 3.63
N SER A 96 -19.26 -7.45 4.94
CA SER A 96 -19.47 -8.45 5.99
C SER A 96 -20.89 -9.06 6.01
N HIS A 97 -21.85 -8.40 5.38
CA HIS A 97 -23.24 -8.86 5.30
C HIS A 97 -23.47 -9.85 4.15
N ILE A 98 -22.49 -10.03 3.26
CA ILE A 98 -22.58 -10.97 2.15
C ILE A 98 -22.00 -12.31 2.57
N GLN A 99 -22.75 -13.38 2.33
CA GLN A 99 -22.20 -14.74 2.42
C GLN A 99 -21.54 -15.12 1.10
N TRP A 100 -20.21 -15.20 1.11
CA TRP A 100 -19.42 -15.51 -0.08
C TRP A 100 -19.46 -17.01 -0.40
N ASN A 101 -19.79 -17.31 -1.65
CA ASN A 101 -19.81 -18.65 -2.22
C ASN A 101 -19.69 -18.54 -3.76
N SER A 102 -19.81 -19.66 -4.48
CA SER A 102 -19.66 -19.67 -5.94
C SER A 102 -20.68 -18.80 -6.71
N SER A 103 -21.87 -18.54 -6.16
CA SER A 103 -22.88 -17.70 -6.82
C SER A 103 -22.73 -16.21 -6.51
N THR A 104 -22.18 -15.84 -5.35
CA THR A 104 -22.03 -14.45 -4.92
C THR A 104 -20.65 -13.85 -5.21
N ILE A 105 -19.62 -14.68 -5.38
CA ILE A 105 -18.23 -14.20 -5.58
C ILE A 105 -18.07 -13.28 -6.79
N THR A 106 -18.84 -13.53 -7.86
CA THR A 106 -18.82 -12.73 -9.10
C THR A 106 -19.34 -11.31 -8.90
N GLN A 107 -20.03 -11.04 -7.79
CA GLN A 107 -20.56 -9.72 -7.44
C GLN A 107 -19.52 -8.85 -6.73
N HIS A 108 -18.40 -9.43 -6.26
CA HIS A 108 -17.35 -8.65 -5.62
C HIS A 108 -16.82 -7.57 -6.57
N SER A 109 -16.76 -6.32 -6.11
CA SER A 109 -16.39 -5.13 -6.92
C SER A 109 -15.08 -5.32 -7.69
N ALA A 110 -14.06 -5.90 -7.05
CA ALA A 110 -12.78 -6.23 -7.68
C ALA A 110 -12.92 -7.10 -8.94
N LEU A 111 -13.88 -8.03 -9.01
CA LEU A 111 -14.17 -8.82 -10.21
C LEU A 111 -15.13 -8.08 -11.15
N HIS A 112 -16.29 -7.70 -10.60
CA HIS A 112 -17.42 -7.20 -11.39
C HIS A 112 -17.13 -5.86 -12.07
N LEU A 113 -16.51 -4.92 -11.33
CA LEU A 113 -16.26 -3.57 -11.81
C LEU A 113 -14.83 -3.45 -12.32
N PHE A 114 -13.85 -3.64 -11.44
CA PHE A 114 -12.46 -3.37 -11.76
C PHE A 114 -11.91 -4.35 -12.81
N LEU A 115 -11.86 -5.65 -12.51
CA LEU A 115 -11.21 -6.61 -13.39
C LEU A 115 -11.91 -6.72 -14.75
N THR A 116 -13.24 -6.68 -14.77
CA THR A 116 -14.02 -6.68 -16.02
C THR A 116 -13.66 -5.48 -16.90
N SER A 117 -13.67 -4.26 -16.36
CA SER A 117 -13.31 -3.07 -17.14
C SER A 117 -11.82 -3.02 -17.49
N PHE A 118 -10.95 -3.54 -16.63
CA PHE A 118 -9.51 -3.67 -16.90
C PHE A 118 -9.25 -4.59 -18.11
N ILE A 119 -9.86 -5.78 -18.16
CA ILE A 119 -9.75 -6.71 -19.29
C ILE A 119 -10.32 -6.10 -20.58
N GLN A 120 -11.43 -5.36 -20.49
CA GLN A 120 -12.01 -4.65 -21.65
C GLN A 120 -11.10 -3.52 -22.14
N SER A 121 -10.38 -2.87 -21.23
CA SER A 121 -9.43 -1.81 -21.54
C SER A 121 -8.09 -2.34 -22.09
N TYR A 122 -7.79 -3.63 -21.93
CA TYR A 122 -6.55 -4.23 -22.43
C TYR A 122 -6.51 -4.23 -23.97
N ASN A 123 -5.38 -3.78 -24.52
CA ASN A 123 -5.14 -3.78 -25.94
C ASN A 123 -3.95 -4.66 -26.31
N ASN A 124 -4.22 -5.86 -26.83
CA ASN A 124 -3.17 -6.84 -27.16
C ASN A 124 -2.07 -6.31 -28.09
N SER A 125 -2.38 -5.38 -29.01
CA SER A 125 -1.35 -4.83 -29.92
C SER A 125 -0.35 -3.91 -29.23
N THR A 126 -0.73 -3.29 -28.12
CA THR A 126 0.14 -2.36 -27.39
C THR A 126 0.58 -2.94 -26.06
N ASP A 127 -0.28 -3.61 -25.31
CA ASP A 127 -0.05 -4.01 -23.91
C ASP A 127 0.56 -5.42 -23.74
N SER A 128 0.67 -6.22 -24.80
CA SER A 128 1.16 -7.62 -24.71
C SER A 128 2.61 -7.78 -24.24
N HIS A 129 3.39 -6.69 -24.27
CA HIS A 129 4.74 -6.68 -23.73
C HIS A 129 4.77 -6.51 -22.20
N LEU A 130 3.65 -6.12 -21.58
CA LEU A 130 3.55 -5.90 -20.14
C LEU A 130 3.17 -7.20 -19.42
N ASN A 131 3.78 -7.41 -18.25
CA ASN A 131 3.45 -8.49 -17.33
C ASN A 131 2.68 -7.92 -16.14
N PHE A 132 1.38 -8.22 -16.05
CA PHE A 132 0.50 -7.65 -15.04
C PHE A 132 0.51 -8.46 -13.75
N HIS A 133 0.70 -7.75 -12.63
CA HIS A 133 0.55 -8.31 -11.30
C HIS A 133 -0.46 -7.48 -10.50
N MET A 134 -1.49 -8.12 -9.97
CA MET A 134 -2.49 -7.49 -9.11
C MET A 134 -2.24 -7.88 -7.66
N TYR A 135 -1.94 -6.89 -6.83
CA TYR A 135 -1.75 -7.02 -5.39
C TYR A 135 -3.02 -6.57 -4.69
N TYR A 136 -3.78 -7.53 -4.17
CA TYR A 136 -4.98 -7.31 -3.38
C TYR A 136 -4.61 -7.26 -1.89
N GLY A 137 -4.64 -6.07 -1.31
CA GLY A 137 -4.48 -5.89 0.13
C GLY A 137 -5.83 -6.01 0.81
N HIS A 138 -5.97 -6.95 1.73
CA HIS A 138 -7.22 -7.20 2.45
C HIS A 138 -6.98 -7.29 3.95
N ASP A 139 -8.00 -6.99 4.74
CA ASP A 139 -7.94 -7.25 6.18
C ASP A 139 -7.71 -8.75 6.43
N ALA A 140 -6.88 -9.09 7.41
CA ALA A 140 -6.52 -10.50 7.67
C ALA A 140 -7.73 -11.38 8.06
N ASP A 141 -8.81 -10.77 8.53
CA ASP A 141 -10.10 -11.39 8.87
C ASP A 141 -11.19 -11.13 7.81
N ASP A 142 -10.83 -10.68 6.61
CA ASP A 142 -11.76 -10.46 5.49
C ASP A 142 -12.54 -11.74 5.16
N SER A 143 -13.86 -11.65 5.07
CA SER A 143 -14.76 -12.82 4.94
C SER A 143 -14.56 -13.65 3.66
N LEU A 144 -14.00 -13.06 2.60
CA LEU A 144 -13.70 -13.74 1.35
C LEU A 144 -12.22 -14.12 1.30
N PHE A 145 -11.33 -13.14 1.45
CA PHE A 145 -9.90 -13.33 1.17
C PHE A 145 -9.14 -14.04 2.29
N SER A 146 -9.70 -14.16 3.50
CA SER A 146 -9.13 -15.02 4.55
C SER A 146 -9.40 -16.52 4.34
N ASN A 147 -10.26 -16.89 3.38
CA ASN A 147 -10.62 -18.27 3.08
C ASN A 147 -10.02 -18.73 1.74
N GLN A 148 -9.05 -19.64 1.79
CA GLN A 148 -8.33 -20.13 0.60
C GLN A 148 -9.26 -20.76 -0.46
N SER A 149 -10.33 -21.44 -0.06
CA SER A 149 -11.28 -22.02 -1.02
C SER A 149 -12.03 -20.93 -1.79
N LEU A 150 -12.40 -19.83 -1.13
CA LEU A 150 -13.04 -18.68 -1.78
C LEU A 150 -12.04 -17.91 -2.66
N VAL A 151 -10.79 -17.74 -2.20
CA VAL A 151 -9.71 -17.16 -3.03
C VAL A 151 -9.50 -17.98 -4.31
N ASN A 152 -9.50 -19.31 -4.22
CA ASN A 152 -9.38 -20.16 -5.40
C ASN A 152 -10.56 -19.98 -6.36
N LEU A 153 -11.79 -19.91 -5.84
CA LEU A 153 -12.97 -19.60 -6.66
C LEU A 153 -12.84 -18.22 -7.33
N PHE A 154 -12.37 -17.21 -6.60
CA PHE A 154 -12.12 -15.87 -7.14
C PHE A 154 -11.17 -15.93 -8.34
N ILE A 155 -10.04 -16.64 -8.18
CA ILE A 155 -9.04 -16.81 -9.23
C ILE A 155 -9.63 -17.55 -10.44
N THR A 156 -10.42 -18.60 -10.23
CA THR A 156 -11.09 -19.33 -11.32
C THR A 156 -12.04 -18.43 -12.11
N HIS A 157 -12.83 -17.60 -11.44
CA HIS A 157 -13.68 -16.63 -12.12
C HIS A 157 -12.88 -15.54 -12.84
N ALA A 158 -11.82 -15.02 -12.21
CA ALA A 158 -10.92 -14.06 -12.83
C ALA A 158 -10.28 -14.60 -14.12
N GLN A 159 -9.81 -15.85 -14.10
CA GLN A 159 -9.27 -16.55 -15.26
C GLN A 159 -10.33 -16.73 -16.37
N THR A 160 -11.56 -17.05 -15.99
CA THR A 160 -12.68 -17.17 -16.94
C THR A 160 -12.93 -15.86 -17.69
N LEU A 161 -12.85 -14.71 -17.00
CA LEU A 161 -12.97 -13.40 -17.64
C LEU A 161 -11.84 -13.16 -18.67
N THR A 162 -10.62 -13.62 -18.38
CA THR A 162 -9.47 -13.48 -19.29
C THR A 162 -9.51 -14.41 -20.51
N ASN A 163 -10.35 -15.44 -20.54
CA ASN A 163 -10.44 -16.35 -21.70
C ASN A 163 -10.92 -15.64 -22.98
N THR A 164 -11.66 -14.54 -22.85
CA THR A 164 -12.14 -13.75 -23.99
C THR A 164 -11.07 -12.84 -24.59
N ASN A 165 -10.02 -12.53 -23.82
CA ASN A 165 -8.92 -11.66 -24.21
C ASN A 165 -7.69 -12.06 -23.38
N PRO A 166 -6.87 -13.01 -23.85
CA PRO A 166 -5.83 -13.65 -23.05
C PRO A 166 -4.81 -12.61 -22.59
N MET A 167 -4.97 -12.20 -21.34
CA MET A 167 -4.11 -11.27 -20.63
C MET A 167 -3.53 -12.03 -19.44
N PRO A 168 -2.21 -12.27 -19.40
CA PRO A 168 -1.60 -12.93 -18.25
C PRO A 168 -1.62 -11.97 -17.07
N ILE A 169 -2.38 -12.33 -16.03
CA ILE A 169 -2.46 -11.59 -14.76
C ILE A 169 -2.02 -12.53 -13.64
N HIS A 170 -1.04 -12.09 -12.87
CA HIS A 170 -0.64 -12.76 -11.63
C HIS A 170 -1.35 -12.11 -10.44
N PHE A 171 -2.10 -12.89 -9.68
CA PHE A 171 -2.80 -12.41 -8.49
C PHE A 171 -2.00 -12.68 -7.22
N HIS A 172 -1.92 -11.68 -6.35
CA HIS A 172 -1.31 -11.76 -5.03
C HIS A 172 -2.32 -11.27 -3.99
N PHE A 173 -2.60 -12.10 -3.00
CA PHE A 173 -3.53 -11.76 -1.90
C PHE A 173 -2.69 -11.55 -0.64
N ILE A 174 -2.65 -10.31 -0.17
CA ILE A 174 -1.77 -9.88 0.92
C ILE A 174 -2.64 -9.60 2.15
N PRO A 175 -2.60 -10.46 3.18
CA PRO A 175 -3.33 -10.21 4.42
C PRO A 175 -2.64 -9.10 5.21
N LEU A 176 -3.44 -8.12 5.64
CA LEU A 176 -2.98 -6.94 6.36
C LEU A 176 -3.52 -6.94 7.78
N TYR A 177 -2.65 -6.67 8.73
CA TYR A 177 -2.97 -6.69 10.16
C TYR A 177 -3.00 -5.27 10.70
N GLN A 178 -4.09 -4.88 11.35
CA GLN A 178 -4.23 -3.59 12.04
C GLN A 178 -4.09 -2.36 11.12
N LEU A 179 -4.43 -2.51 9.83
CA LEU A 179 -4.44 -1.42 8.85
C LEU A 179 -5.86 -0.98 8.42
N HIS A 180 -6.89 -1.47 9.12
CA HIS A 180 -8.28 -1.14 8.82
C HIS A 180 -8.49 0.39 8.74
N SER A 181 -9.16 0.83 7.67
CA SER A 181 -9.41 2.25 7.34
C SER A 181 -8.15 3.12 7.15
N ARG A 182 -6.95 2.54 7.01
CA ARG A 182 -5.68 3.26 6.80
C ARG A 182 -5.16 3.08 5.38
N ILE A 183 -5.94 3.54 4.40
CA ILE A 183 -5.70 3.30 2.97
C ILE A 183 -4.27 3.66 2.51
N THR A 184 -3.70 4.75 3.03
CA THR A 184 -2.31 5.15 2.74
C THR A 184 -1.30 4.09 3.19
N ALA A 185 -1.49 3.53 4.39
CA ALA A 185 -0.62 2.51 4.93
C ALA A 185 -0.77 1.19 4.15
N ILE A 186 -1.99 0.87 3.73
CA ILE A 186 -2.26 -0.28 2.85
C ILE A 186 -1.50 -0.13 1.53
N TRP A 187 -1.64 1.00 0.83
CA TRP A 187 -0.92 1.22 -0.43
C TRP A 187 0.59 1.20 -0.25
N ASN A 188 1.12 1.73 0.86
CA ASN A 188 2.55 1.64 1.16
C ASN A 188 3.03 0.20 1.29
N GLU A 189 2.29 -0.64 2.01
CA GLU A 189 2.63 -2.06 2.17
C GLU A 189 2.59 -2.78 0.81
N LEU A 190 1.51 -2.60 0.03
CA LEU A 190 1.39 -3.21 -1.29
C LEU A 190 2.49 -2.74 -2.25
N ALA A 191 2.81 -1.45 -2.24
CA ALA A 191 3.88 -0.88 -3.06
C ALA A 191 5.25 -1.43 -2.67
N PHE A 192 5.51 -1.60 -1.37
CA PHE A 192 6.75 -2.18 -0.87
C PHE A 192 6.92 -3.64 -1.31
N GLN A 193 5.88 -4.46 -1.19
CA GLN A 193 5.88 -5.84 -1.68
C GLN A 193 6.12 -5.89 -3.20
N ALA A 194 5.36 -5.12 -3.97
CA ALA A 194 5.52 -5.00 -5.42
C ALA A 194 6.93 -4.53 -5.81
N TYR A 195 7.50 -3.56 -5.08
CA TYR A 195 8.86 -3.09 -5.30
C TYR A 195 9.90 -4.20 -5.07
N ASN A 196 9.76 -5.00 -4.02
CA ASN A 196 10.66 -6.13 -3.73
C ASN A 196 10.53 -7.26 -4.75
N ASP A 197 9.34 -7.40 -5.36
CA ASP A 197 9.06 -8.34 -6.44
C ASP A 197 9.55 -7.84 -7.82
N GLY A 198 10.24 -6.70 -7.88
CA GLY A 198 10.85 -6.19 -9.11
C GLY A 198 9.88 -5.46 -10.04
N CYS A 199 8.75 -4.96 -9.53
CA CYS A 199 7.83 -4.11 -10.31
C CYS A 199 8.53 -2.82 -10.78
N SER A 200 8.22 -2.43 -12.02
CA SER A 200 8.73 -1.19 -12.64
C SER A 200 7.69 -0.09 -12.70
N TYR A 201 6.41 -0.45 -12.82
CA TYR A 201 5.29 0.50 -12.85
C TYR A 201 4.28 0.17 -11.76
N PHE A 202 3.69 1.20 -11.18
CA PHE A 202 2.73 1.09 -10.09
C PHE A 202 1.49 1.88 -10.44
N PHE A 203 0.34 1.23 -10.41
CA PHE A 203 -0.97 1.84 -10.52
C PHE A 203 -1.75 1.59 -9.23
N LEU A 204 -2.13 2.66 -8.54
CA LEU A 204 -2.94 2.56 -7.34
C LEU A 204 -4.40 2.63 -7.76
N SER A 205 -5.14 1.57 -7.48
CA SER A 205 -6.56 1.45 -7.83
C SER A 205 -7.39 1.24 -6.58
N ASN A 206 -8.67 1.61 -6.71
CA ASN A 206 -9.72 1.07 -5.85
C ASN A 206 -10.39 -0.10 -6.58
N ASP A 207 -11.12 -0.93 -5.84
CA ASP A 207 -11.90 -2.03 -6.43
C ASP A 207 -13.27 -1.61 -6.99
N ASP A 208 -13.76 -0.44 -6.65
CA ASP A 208 -15.03 0.16 -7.06
C ASP A 208 -14.87 1.20 -8.19
N MET A 209 -13.98 0.90 -9.15
CA MET A 209 -13.71 1.79 -10.29
C MET A 209 -13.91 1.11 -11.64
N LEU A 210 -14.16 1.93 -12.66
CA LEU A 210 -14.24 1.52 -14.06
C LEU A 210 -13.15 2.20 -14.90
N ILE A 211 -12.58 1.45 -15.84
CA ILE A 211 -11.61 1.93 -16.81
C ILE A 211 -12.26 2.01 -18.18
N TYR A 212 -12.27 3.19 -18.80
CA TYR A 212 -12.93 3.40 -20.10
C TYR A 212 -11.95 3.38 -21.28
N THR A 213 -10.72 3.84 -21.08
CA THR A 213 -9.77 4.04 -22.18
C THR A 213 -9.01 2.76 -22.48
N LYS A 214 -9.17 2.22 -23.69
CA LYS A 214 -8.40 1.07 -24.18
C LYS A 214 -6.92 1.43 -24.40
N GLY A 215 -5.99 0.54 -23.99
CA GLY A 215 -4.54 0.71 -24.14
C GLY A 215 -3.92 1.75 -23.20
N TRP A 216 -4.63 2.13 -22.13
CA TRP A 216 -4.18 3.16 -21.20
C TRP A 216 -2.86 2.81 -20.50
N THR A 217 -2.59 1.52 -20.26
CA THR A 217 -1.36 1.04 -19.62
C THR A 217 -0.14 1.34 -20.49
N SER A 218 -0.15 0.93 -21.75
CA SER A 218 0.93 1.25 -22.70
C SER A 218 1.08 2.75 -22.93
N GLN A 219 -0.02 3.50 -23.03
CA GLN A 219 0.04 4.95 -23.14
C GLN A 219 0.79 5.56 -21.95
N SER A 220 0.45 5.14 -20.72
CA SER A 220 1.09 5.63 -19.51
C SER A 220 2.57 5.26 -19.44
N VAL A 221 2.92 4.01 -19.76
CA VAL A 221 4.30 3.52 -19.81
C VAL A 221 5.12 4.29 -20.85
N ASN A 222 4.59 4.49 -22.05
CA ASN A 222 5.24 5.26 -23.10
C ASN A 222 5.50 6.70 -22.68
N GLU A 223 4.53 7.34 -22.02
CA GLU A 223 4.71 8.70 -21.52
C GLU A 223 5.76 8.76 -20.41
N LEU A 224 5.81 7.77 -19.51
CA LEU A 224 6.83 7.69 -18.45
C LEU A 224 8.23 7.43 -19.01
N ASN A 225 8.36 6.66 -20.08
CA ASN A 225 9.66 6.36 -20.70
C ASN A 225 10.21 7.47 -21.60
N ARG A 226 9.49 8.59 -21.77
CA ARG A 226 9.99 9.78 -22.46
C ARG A 226 10.82 10.66 -21.53
N ASN A 227 11.87 11.27 -22.06
CA ASN A 227 12.53 12.38 -21.40
C ASN A 227 11.60 13.61 -21.44
N ARG A 228 11.08 14.00 -20.29
CA ARG A 228 10.09 15.07 -20.20
C ARG A 228 10.28 15.93 -18.96
N GLY A 229 9.70 17.12 -19.01
CA GLY A 229 9.83 18.10 -17.95
C GLY A 229 11.23 18.74 -17.92
N THR A 230 11.63 19.22 -16.75
CA THR A 230 12.93 19.88 -16.55
C THR A 230 14.05 18.90 -16.18
N VAL A 231 13.65 17.68 -15.82
CA VAL A 231 14.53 16.57 -15.48
C VAL A 231 14.55 15.62 -16.68
N LEU A 232 15.69 15.55 -17.38
CA LEU A 232 15.84 14.68 -18.54
C LEU A 232 16.13 13.23 -18.14
N CYS A 233 15.26 12.67 -17.29
CA CYS A 233 15.28 11.27 -16.91
C CYS A 233 14.02 10.57 -17.37
N GLN A 234 14.19 9.42 -18.01
CA GLN A 234 13.08 8.49 -18.22
C GLN A 234 12.58 7.99 -16.86
N GLN A 235 11.31 7.64 -16.81
CA GLN A 235 10.61 7.11 -15.64
C GLN A 235 10.45 8.08 -14.47
N PHE A 236 10.90 9.33 -14.61
CA PHE A 236 10.75 10.34 -13.57
C PHE A 236 9.32 10.91 -13.52
N GLY A 237 8.75 10.96 -12.32
CA GLY A 237 7.45 11.54 -12.04
C GLY A 237 6.29 10.56 -12.18
N ILE A 238 5.13 11.09 -12.58
CA ILE A 238 3.87 10.35 -12.67
C ILE A 238 3.11 10.70 -13.96
N VAL A 239 2.24 9.81 -14.42
CA VAL A 239 1.19 10.13 -15.39
C VAL A 239 -0.14 10.10 -14.67
N ARG A 240 -0.87 11.20 -14.67
CA ARG A 240 -2.18 11.33 -14.02
C ARG A 240 -3.32 11.37 -15.04
N PHE A 241 -4.48 10.88 -14.63
CA PHE A 241 -5.63 10.67 -15.52
C PHE A 241 -6.84 11.50 -15.12
N LYS A 242 -7.83 11.51 -16.02
CA LYS A 242 -9.13 12.10 -15.75
C LYS A 242 -10.00 11.09 -15.00
N ASP A 243 -10.44 11.48 -13.80
CA ASP A 243 -11.56 10.84 -13.11
C ASP A 243 -12.86 11.51 -13.57
N GLU A 244 -13.73 10.71 -14.17
CA GLU A 244 -15.03 11.12 -14.71
C GLU A 244 -16.07 11.34 -13.60
N TRP A 245 -15.76 11.01 -12.34
CA TRP A 245 -16.63 11.32 -11.21
C TRP A 245 -16.90 12.83 -11.06
N ALA A 246 -15.89 13.68 -11.29
CA ALA A 246 -16.05 15.13 -11.18
C ALA A 246 -15.09 15.89 -12.11
N ASP A 247 -15.51 17.00 -12.70
CA ASP A 247 -14.72 17.81 -13.66
C ASP A 247 -13.32 18.19 -13.15
N TRP A 248 -13.21 18.51 -11.86
CA TRP A 248 -11.96 18.91 -11.21
C TRP A 248 -11.05 17.74 -10.82
N ALA A 249 -11.54 16.50 -10.84
CA ALA A 249 -10.81 15.31 -10.42
C ALA A 249 -9.81 14.86 -11.51
N LYS A 250 -8.64 15.52 -11.56
CA LYS A 250 -7.59 15.32 -12.58
C LYS A 250 -6.32 14.65 -12.04
N PHE A 251 -6.36 14.21 -10.79
CA PHE A 251 -5.19 13.67 -10.09
C PHE A 251 -5.52 12.46 -9.21
N THR A 252 -6.78 12.02 -9.14
CA THR A 252 -7.21 10.83 -8.39
C THR A 252 -6.44 9.58 -8.80
N PHE A 253 -6.24 9.40 -10.11
CA PHE A 253 -5.55 8.24 -10.66
C PHE A 253 -4.22 8.64 -11.27
N HIS A 254 -3.21 7.81 -11.04
CA HIS A 254 -1.91 7.97 -11.68
C HIS A 254 -1.15 6.65 -11.77
N VAL A 255 -0.22 6.60 -12.72
CA VAL A 255 0.83 5.60 -12.79
C VAL A 255 2.15 6.26 -12.41
N SER A 256 2.89 5.61 -11.51
CA SER A 256 4.27 5.96 -11.17
C SER A 256 5.21 4.81 -11.53
N THR A 257 6.50 5.00 -11.26
CA THR A 257 7.53 4.00 -11.56
C THR A 257 8.31 3.62 -10.32
N ARG A 258 9.18 2.63 -10.45
CA ARG A 258 10.17 2.26 -9.43
C ARG A 258 11.02 3.46 -8.98
N PHE A 259 11.26 4.40 -9.89
CA PHE A 259 11.98 5.64 -9.60
C PHE A 259 11.34 6.40 -8.43
N HIS A 260 10.00 6.45 -8.37
CA HIS A 260 9.29 7.06 -7.24
C HIS A 260 9.67 6.41 -5.91
N MET A 261 9.62 5.07 -5.85
CA MET A 261 10.01 4.32 -4.65
C MET A 261 11.48 4.55 -4.28
N ASP A 262 12.37 4.65 -5.27
CA ASP A 262 13.79 4.95 -5.02
C ASP A 262 14.01 6.38 -4.48
N ILE A 263 13.22 7.36 -4.93
CA ILE A 263 13.26 8.74 -4.40
C ILE A 263 12.78 8.79 -2.95
N PHE A 264 11.87 7.91 -2.53
CA PHE A 264 11.20 7.97 -1.22
C PHE A 264 11.56 6.82 -0.27
N ASP A 265 12.77 6.25 -0.42
CA ASP A 265 13.26 5.17 0.46
C ASP A 265 12.26 4.00 0.58
N LYS A 266 11.62 3.65 -0.53
CA LYS A 266 10.61 2.58 -0.67
C LYS A 266 9.30 2.83 0.08
N VAL A 267 9.01 4.07 0.42
CA VAL A 267 7.71 4.52 0.96
C VAL A 267 6.97 5.25 -0.15
N TYR A 268 5.79 4.77 -0.56
CA TYR A 268 5.04 5.37 -1.67
C TYR A 268 4.41 6.71 -1.28
N TYR A 269 3.72 6.75 -0.16
CA TYR A 269 3.11 7.95 0.41
C TYR A 269 3.63 8.24 1.80
N PRO A 270 3.75 9.52 2.18
CA PRO A 270 4.08 9.86 3.55
C PRO A 270 2.97 9.34 4.48
N ILE A 271 3.39 8.72 5.59
CA ILE A 271 2.53 8.02 6.56
C ILE A 271 1.52 8.89 7.35
N PRO A 272 1.70 10.21 7.58
CA PRO A 272 0.77 10.98 8.41
C PRO A 272 -0.59 11.21 7.75
N PHE A 273 -0.74 10.91 6.45
CA PHE A 273 -2.04 10.89 5.82
C PHE A 273 -2.75 9.58 6.20
N LYS A 274 -3.86 9.67 6.93
CA LYS A 274 -4.69 8.47 7.16
C LYS A 274 -5.41 8.11 5.86
N THR A 275 -5.90 9.11 5.11
CA THR A 275 -6.78 8.85 3.98
C THR A 275 -6.58 9.76 2.75
N THR A 276 -6.83 11.07 2.82
CA THR A 276 -7.40 11.76 1.63
C THR A 276 -6.62 12.84 0.91
N HIS A 277 -5.30 12.96 1.09
CA HIS A 277 -4.54 13.98 0.36
C HIS A 277 -3.31 13.44 -0.36
N ASN A 278 -3.21 12.11 -0.47
CA ASN A 278 -2.10 11.42 -1.15
C ASN A 278 -2.00 11.81 -2.64
N ASP A 279 -3.14 11.80 -3.32
CA ASP A 279 -3.24 12.17 -4.73
C ASP A 279 -2.83 13.63 -4.97
N TYR A 280 -3.23 14.52 -4.05
CA TYR A 280 -2.81 15.93 -4.06
C TYR A 280 -1.31 16.05 -3.81
N TRP A 281 -0.79 15.33 -2.82
CA TRP A 281 0.62 15.36 -2.45
C TRP A 281 1.51 14.92 -3.62
N ILE A 282 1.26 13.75 -4.20
CA ILE A 282 2.16 13.19 -5.22
C ILE A 282 2.21 14.05 -6.48
N TYR A 283 1.08 14.60 -6.93
CA TYR A 283 1.10 15.48 -8.10
C TYR A 283 1.85 16.79 -7.80
N GLN A 284 1.66 17.37 -6.62
CA GLN A 284 2.33 18.63 -6.26
C GLN A 284 3.83 18.45 -6.08
N VAL A 285 4.26 17.33 -5.51
CA VAL A 285 5.68 16.98 -5.36
C VAL A 285 6.37 16.99 -6.71
N TYR A 286 5.80 16.38 -7.76
CA TYR A 286 6.47 16.33 -9.07
C TYR A 286 6.29 17.59 -9.93
N ARG A 287 5.41 18.50 -9.53
CA ARG A 287 5.03 19.67 -10.34
C ARG A 287 6.17 20.64 -10.60
N ASN A 288 7.04 20.87 -9.62
CA ASN A 288 8.18 21.79 -9.74
C ASN A 288 9.14 21.40 -10.87
N TRP A 289 9.13 20.12 -11.25
CA TRP A 289 9.95 19.57 -12.32
C TRP A 289 9.19 19.30 -13.61
N ARG A 290 7.89 19.63 -13.67
CA ARG A 290 6.95 19.19 -14.73
C ARG A 290 6.96 17.66 -14.89
N GLY A 291 7.11 16.94 -13.77
CA GLY A 291 7.07 15.49 -13.71
C GLY A 291 5.64 14.92 -13.61
N ASP A 292 4.62 15.76 -13.47
CA ASP A 292 3.21 15.38 -13.32
C ASP A 292 2.44 15.47 -14.67
N TYR A 293 2.76 14.58 -15.62
CA TYR A 293 2.11 14.64 -16.93
C TYR A 293 0.61 14.27 -16.84
N TYR A 294 -0.26 15.12 -17.39
CA TYR A 294 -1.70 14.88 -17.42
C TYR A 294 -2.12 14.32 -18.78
N GLU A 295 -2.52 13.05 -18.80
CA GLU A 295 -3.06 12.42 -19.99
C GLU A 295 -4.58 12.49 -19.97
N SER A 296 -5.14 13.56 -20.55
CA SER A 296 -6.59 13.81 -20.53
C SER A 296 -7.41 12.81 -21.35
N LYS A 297 -6.77 12.03 -22.23
CA LYS A 297 -7.46 11.01 -23.04
C LYS A 297 -7.69 9.71 -22.27
N ILE A 298 -6.94 9.49 -21.20
CA ILE A 298 -7.15 8.35 -20.30
C ILE A 298 -8.24 8.73 -19.30
N LYS A 299 -9.34 7.99 -19.38
CA LYS A 299 -10.56 8.21 -18.60
C LYS A 299 -10.85 6.99 -17.75
N MET A 300 -11.12 7.27 -16.49
CA MET A 300 -11.49 6.28 -15.48
C MET A 300 -12.61 6.88 -14.63
N ARG A 301 -13.35 6.05 -13.89
CA ARG A 301 -14.38 6.52 -12.97
C ARG A 301 -14.24 5.82 -11.64
N ASN A 302 -14.06 6.61 -10.58
CA ASN A 302 -14.09 6.11 -9.21
C ASN A 302 -15.52 6.06 -8.65
N ARG A 303 -15.69 5.40 -7.49
CA ARG A 303 -16.92 5.43 -6.69
C ARG A 303 -18.14 4.94 -7.47
N VAL A 304 -17.98 3.86 -8.22
CA VAL A 304 -19.05 3.25 -9.00
C VAL A 304 -19.88 2.38 -8.09
N VAL A 305 -21.18 2.63 -8.02
CA VAL A 305 -22.11 1.75 -7.32
C VAL A 305 -22.26 0.42 -8.05
N GLU A 306 -22.56 -0.66 -7.32
CA GLU A 306 -22.57 -2.03 -7.84
C GLU A 306 -23.49 -2.24 -9.07
N ASN A 307 -24.57 -1.46 -9.19
CA ASN A 307 -25.49 -1.52 -10.34
C ASN A 307 -24.96 -0.80 -11.60
N GLY A 308 -23.76 -0.21 -11.55
CA GLY A 308 -23.16 0.54 -12.66
C GLY A 308 -23.89 1.86 -13.00
N SER A 309 -24.80 2.32 -12.13
CA SER A 309 -25.53 3.57 -12.37
C SER A 309 -24.61 4.79 -12.29
N LYS A 310 -25.15 5.96 -12.69
CA LYS A 310 -24.43 7.23 -12.58
C LYS A 310 -24.34 7.76 -11.16
N GLU A 311 -24.93 7.08 -10.19
CA GLU A 311 -24.77 7.43 -8.77
C GLU A 311 -23.31 7.30 -8.33
N VAL A 312 -22.99 7.98 -7.24
CA VAL A 312 -21.66 8.03 -6.68
C VAL A 312 -21.71 7.27 -5.36
N ALA A 313 -20.97 6.16 -5.28
CA ALA A 313 -20.87 5.39 -4.04
C ALA A 313 -20.27 6.27 -2.93
N GLU A 314 -20.71 6.11 -1.69
CA GLU A 314 -20.11 6.82 -0.56
C GLU A 314 -18.63 6.45 -0.39
N PRO A 315 -17.77 7.36 0.08
CA PRO A 315 -16.38 7.04 0.37
C PRO A 315 -16.31 5.94 1.43
N ARG A 316 -15.38 4.99 1.25
CA ARG A 316 -15.17 3.90 2.22
C ARG A 316 -14.35 4.30 3.45
N TYR A 317 -13.89 5.54 3.49
CA TYR A 317 -13.05 6.06 4.56
C TYR A 317 -13.38 7.53 4.83
N GLU A 318 -13.13 7.97 6.06
CA GLU A 318 -13.33 9.35 6.48
C GLU A 318 -12.27 10.26 5.85
N TYR A 319 -12.66 11.43 5.35
CA TYR A 319 -11.73 12.41 4.83
C TYR A 319 -10.97 13.12 5.95
N ASP A 320 -9.64 13.01 5.94
CA ASP A 320 -8.77 13.80 6.79
C ASP A 320 -8.84 15.29 6.45
N LYS A 321 -8.57 16.16 7.43
CA LYS A 321 -8.38 17.59 7.20
C LYS A 321 -7.11 17.84 6.38
N LYS A 322 -7.11 18.91 5.57
CA LYS A 322 -5.95 19.37 4.77
C LYS A 322 -4.80 19.99 5.58
N GLU A 323 -4.82 19.85 6.90
CA GLU A 323 -3.84 20.49 7.78
C GLU A 323 -2.44 19.91 7.52
N GLY A 324 -1.45 20.78 7.33
CA GLY A 324 -0.06 20.37 7.12
C GLY A 324 0.29 19.82 5.73
N ILE A 325 -0.65 19.72 4.78
CA ILE A 325 -0.38 19.17 3.43
C ILE A 325 0.79 19.87 2.72
N HIS A 326 0.89 21.20 2.86
CA HIS A 326 1.98 21.98 2.27
C HIS A 326 3.36 21.63 2.84
N ALA A 327 3.44 21.35 4.15
CA ALA A 327 4.68 20.90 4.76
C ALA A 327 5.14 19.55 4.19
N TRP A 328 4.20 18.63 3.95
CA TRP A 328 4.49 17.33 3.33
C TRP A 328 4.85 17.43 1.85
N VAL A 329 4.23 18.36 1.10
CA VAL A 329 4.63 18.65 -0.29
C VAL A 329 6.04 19.22 -0.33
N ASN A 330 6.38 20.14 0.58
CA ASN A 330 7.73 20.71 0.66
C ASN A 330 8.75 19.63 1.02
N TYR A 331 8.48 18.83 2.05
CA TYR A 331 9.31 17.67 2.41
C TYR A 331 9.51 16.71 1.23
N GLY A 332 8.44 16.39 0.50
CA GLY A 332 8.53 15.53 -0.68
C GLY A 332 9.36 16.16 -1.81
N SER A 333 9.25 17.46 -1.99
CA SER A 333 10.04 18.22 -2.98
C SER A 333 11.53 18.25 -2.60
N GLU A 334 11.85 18.49 -1.34
CA GLU A 334 13.24 18.45 -0.84
C GLU A 334 13.87 17.06 -1.02
N ARG A 335 13.08 15.99 -0.82
CA ARG A 335 13.48 14.60 -1.08
C ARG A 335 13.82 14.37 -2.55
N VAL A 336 12.95 14.82 -3.46
CA VAL A 336 13.21 14.77 -4.92
C VAL A 336 14.51 15.54 -5.22
N GLU A 337 14.64 16.78 -4.78
CA GLU A 337 15.81 17.61 -5.06
C GLU A 337 17.11 16.99 -4.55
N LYS A 338 17.09 16.47 -3.31
CA LYS A 338 18.23 15.76 -2.71
C LYS A 338 18.60 14.54 -3.55
N TRP A 339 17.61 13.71 -3.92
CA TRP A 339 17.86 12.53 -4.73
C TRP A 339 18.46 12.91 -6.09
N MET A 340 17.93 13.96 -6.74
CA MET A 340 18.41 14.45 -8.03
C MET A 340 19.86 14.94 -7.95
N LYS A 341 20.23 15.69 -6.91
CA LYS A 341 21.61 16.17 -6.72
C LYS A 341 22.61 15.01 -6.57
N LEU A 342 22.21 13.94 -5.88
CA LEU A 342 23.08 12.81 -5.60
C LEU A 342 23.18 11.82 -6.77
N ASN A 343 22.08 11.58 -7.49
CA ASN A 343 21.97 10.43 -8.40
C ASN A 343 21.84 10.80 -9.88
N HIS A 344 21.40 12.02 -10.23
CA HIS A 344 21.05 12.34 -11.63
C HIS A 344 22.17 12.08 -12.64
N LYS A 345 23.42 12.38 -12.28
CA LYS A 345 24.58 12.24 -13.19
C LYS A 345 25.01 10.79 -13.41
N THR A 346 24.66 9.89 -12.49
CA THR A 346 25.11 8.50 -12.49
C THR A 346 23.97 7.53 -12.78
N HIS A 347 22.72 8.00 -12.76
CA HIS A 347 21.55 7.16 -12.97
C HIS A 347 21.38 6.82 -14.46
N ALA A 348 21.28 5.54 -14.79
CA ALA A 348 21.27 5.04 -16.17
C ALA A 348 20.12 5.59 -17.03
N LEU A 349 19.01 5.99 -16.41
CA LEU A 349 17.84 6.55 -17.11
C LEU A 349 17.90 8.06 -17.33
N CYS A 350 18.95 8.73 -16.84
CA CYS A 350 19.11 10.18 -16.90
C CYS A 350 20.12 10.59 -17.97
N SER A 351 19.77 11.60 -18.76
CA SER A 351 20.67 12.18 -19.75
C SER A 351 21.65 13.14 -19.11
N ASN A 352 22.95 12.95 -19.38
CA ASN A 352 24.00 13.88 -18.96
C ASN A 352 23.97 15.25 -19.69
N LYS A 353 23.09 15.44 -20.68
CA LYS A 353 23.10 16.62 -21.57
C LYS A 353 22.23 17.79 -21.09
N GLY A 354 21.60 17.74 -19.92
CA GLY A 354 20.74 18.82 -19.40
C GLY A 354 21.23 19.47 -18.11
N LYS A 355 21.23 20.82 -18.04
CA LYS A 355 21.27 21.53 -16.75
C LYS A 355 19.88 21.42 -16.11
N ILE A 356 19.80 20.94 -14.87
CA ILE A 356 18.55 20.93 -14.09
C ILE A 356 18.10 22.37 -13.89
N GLN A 357 16.95 22.75 -14.46
CA GLN A 357 16.32 24.05 -14.23
C GLN A 357 15.13 23.85 -13.29
N ILE A 358 15.23 24.34 -12.06
CA ILE A 358 14.09 24.37 -11.13
C ILE A 358 13.21 25.57 -11.51
N ILE A 359 11.91 25.34 -11.74
CA ILE A 359 10.95 26.40 -12.03
C ILE A 359 10.45 26.98 -10.70
N ASN A 360 10.90 28.18 -10.35
CA ASN A 360 10.39 28.92 -9.19
C ASN A 360 9.11 29.68 -9.56
N ASP A 361 7.95 29.02 -9.54
CA ASP A 361 6.65 29.64 -9.86
C ASP A 361 6.08 30.55 -8.74
N ASP A 362 6.66 30.52 -7.53
CA ASP A 362 6.17 31.27 -6.36
C ASP A 362 6.18 32.79 -6.50
N LYS A 363 6.89 33.36 -7.49
CA LYS A 363 6.91 34.82 -7.70
C LYS A 363 5.67 35.39 -8.39
N LYS A 364 4.76 34.57 -8.93
CA LYS A 364 3.57 35.09 -9.64
C LYS A 364 2.28 35.14 -8.81
N GLN A 365 2.17 34.44 -7.68
CA GLN A 365 0.95 34.47 -6.87
C GLN A 365 0.90 35.62 -5.84
N SER A 366 2.02 36.27 -5.52
CA SER A 366 2.03 37.41 -4.59
C SER A 366 1.67 38.76 -5.24
N SER A 367 1.70 38.87 -6.57
CA SER A 367 1.42 40.14 -7.28
C SER A 367 -0.05 40.35 -7.65
N SER A 368 -0.92 39.34 -7.56
CA SER A 368 -2.35 39.47 -7.94
C SER A 368 -3.28 39.93 -6.80
N LYS A 369 -2.79 40.03 -5.56
CA LYS A 369 -3.59 40.50 -4.41
C LYS A 369 -3.66 42.02 -4.23
N ARG A 370 -3.05 42.84 -5.12
CA ARG A 370 -2.95 44.30 -4.93
C ARG A 370 -3.92 45.17 -5.77
N LYS A 371 -4.93 44.60 -6.45
CA LYS A 371 -5.89 45.37 -7.27
C LYS A 371 -7.38 45.07 -7.00
N ARG A 372 -7.79 44.99 -5.73
CA ARG A 372 -9.21 45.13 -5.35
C ARG A 372 -9.34 46.14 -4.21
N LYS A 373 -9.33 47.43 -4.56
CA LYS A 373 -9.87 48.55 -3.78
C LYS A 373 -10.48 49.55 -4.76
N ALA A 374 -11.69 50.00 -4.42
CA ALA A 374 -12.52 51.02 -5.07
C ALA A 374 -13.16 50.65 -6.42
N ILE A 375 -14.39 50.11 -6.38
CA ILE A 375 -15.60 50.75 -6.93
C ILE A 375 -16.71 50.50 -5.91
#